data_AF-A0AAD0LQ95-F1
#
_entry.id   AF-A0AAD0LQ95-F1
#
_cell.length_a   1.000
_cell.length_b   1.000
_cell.length_c   1.000
_cell.angle_alpha   90.00
_cell.angle_beta   90.00
_cell.angle_gamma   90.00
#
_symmetry.space_group_name_H-M   'P 1'
#
loop_
_entity.id
_entity.type
_entity.pdbx_description
1 polymer ?
#
loop_
_entity_poly.entity_id
_entity_poly.type
_entity_poly.pdbx_seq_one_letter_code
_entity_poly.pdbx_strand_id
1 'polypeptide(L)'
;MAVIPLLPKEGLDLIHKNMREARINGMSRNMALPQTYYWFYQKVRNRGPWDYKQQDRKLANFGNFNYGATGFAAGIPEKTLYMGAGFAQSHAKTSRPQWGAWHGEFPYGDDPRDQFWIKQGINYARQHGY
;
A
#
# COMPACT_ATOMS: atom_id res chain seq x y z
N MET A 1 0.48 -15.41 10.07
CA MET A 1 1.68 -15.18 9.24
C MET A 1 1.24 -14.47 7.96
N ALA A 2 1.96 -13.45 7.49
CA ALA A 2 1.57 -12.77 6.25
C ALA A 2 1.88 -13.65 5.03
N VAL A 3 1.01 -13.65 4.02
CA VAL A 3 1.27 -14.33 2.74
C VAL A 3 2.15 -13.43 1.87
N ILE A 4 3.22 -13.99 1.31
CA ILE A 4 4.17 -13.26 0.46
C ILE A 4 3.76 -13.40 -1.02
N PRO A 5 3.63 -12.29 -1.78
CA PRO A 5 3.31 -12.33 -3.21
C PRO A 5 4.54 -12.72 -4.06
N LEU A 6 4.36 -12.82 -5.38
CA LEU A 6 5.49 -12.85 -6.31
C LEU A 6 6.36 -11.60 -6.10
N LEU A 7 7.63 -11.81 -5.80
CA LEU A 7 8.59 -10.73 -5.53
C LEU A 7 9.30 -10.29 -6.81
N PRO A 8 9.76 -9.02 -6.88
CA PRO A 8 10.70 -8.60 -7.91
C PRO A 8 12.08 -9.24 -7.69
N LYS A 9 13.02 -8.99 -8.61
CA LYS A 9 14.35 -9.61 -8.62
C LYS A 9 15.12 -9.40 -7.30
N GLU A 10 14.90 -8.26 -6.66
CA GLU A 10 15.52 -7.86 -5.39
C GLU A 10 14.95 -8.60 -4.17
N GLY A 11 13.84 -9.34 -4.32
CA GLY A 11 13.30 -10.20 -3.27
C GLY A 11 12.83 -9.44 -2.02
N LEU A 12 13.04 -10.06 -0.86
CA LEU A 12 12.60 -9.52 0.44
C LEU A 12 13.42 -8.30 0.89
N ASP A 13 14.65 -8.16 0.42
CA ASP A 13 15.52 -7.03 0.77
C ASP A 13 14.90 -5.71 0.32
N LEU A 14 14.20 -5.71 -0.82
CA LEU A 14 13.52 -4.53 -1.32
C LEU A 14 12.39 -4.07 -0.39
N ILE A 15 11.54 -4.99 0.08
CA ILE A 15 10.44 -4.60 0.96
C ILE A 15 10.98 -4.09 2.31
N HIS A 16 12.02 -4.72 2.84
CA HIS A 16 12.68 -4.25 4.06
C HIS A 16 13.31 -2.86 3.86
N LYS A 17 13.97 -2.62 2.72
CA LYS A 17 14.49 -1.30 2.36
C LYS A 17 13.38 -0.25 2.29
N ASN A 18 12.28 -0.55 1.62
CA ASN A 18 11.16 0.38 1.49
C ASN A 18 10.49 0.68 2.83
N MET A 19 10.30 -0.32 3.69
CA MET A 19 9.73 -0.10 5.04
C MET A 19 10.66 0.72 5.92
N ARG A 20 11.99 0.52 5.83
CA ARG A 20 12.98 1.38 6.51
C ARG A 20 12.90 2.82 5.99
N GLU A 21 12.85 3.00 4.68
CA GLU A 21 12.69 4.32 4.06
C GLU A 21 11.38 5.01 4.52
N ALA A 22 10.29 4.26 4.56
CA ALA A 22 8.99 4.73 5.04
C ALA A 22 9.02 5.14 6.52
N ARG A 23 9.70 4.36 7.37
CA ARG A 23 9.86 4.70 8.79
C ARG A 23 10.67 5.97 9.00
N ILE A 24 11.70 6.21 8.20
CA ILE A 24 12.55 7.42 8.27
C ILE A 24 11.78 8.67 7.86
N ASN A 25 10.91 8.56 6.84
CA ASN A 25 10.09 9.68 6.33
C ASN A 25 8.70 9.76 6.99
N GLY A 26 8.43 8.84 7.92
CA GLY A 26 7.18 8.71 8.64
C GLY A 26 7.24 9.31 10.03
N MET A 27 6.17 9.08 10.77
CA MET A 27 6.05 9.46 12.18
C MET A 27 5.75 8.21 13.01
N SER A 28 5.63 8.36 14.33
CA SER A 28 5.03 7.32 15.17
C SER A 28 3.61 6.97 14.68
N ARG A 29 3.19 5.72 14.90
CA ARG A 29 1.91 5.18 14.42
C ARG A 29 0.75 6.13 14.73
N ASN A 30 -0.15 6.31 13.76
CA ASN A 30 -1.32 7.19 13.81
C ASN A 30 -1.00 8.70 13.97
N MET A 31 0.24 9.11 13.73
CA MET A 31 0.66 10.53 13.77
C MET A 31 1.22 11.02 12.43
N ALA A 32 0.84 10.41 11.30
CA ALA A 32 1.28 10.85 9.98
C ALA A 32 0.91 12.32 9.73
N LEU A 33 1.91 13.16 9.51
CA LEU A 33 1.75 14.58 9.21
C LEU A 33 1.43 14.77 7.72
N PRO A 34 0.91 15.94 7.30
CA PRO A 34 0.68 16.25 5.88
C PRO A 34 1.90 15.98 4.99
N GLN A 35 3.11 16.25 5.50
CA GLN A 35 4.37 15.98 4.83
C GLN A 35 4.60 14.47 4.59
N THR A 36 4.26 13.62 5.56
CA THR A 36 4.32 12.16 5.42
C THR A 36 3.37 11.68 4.33
N TYR A 37 2.13 12.18 4.30
CA TYR A 37 1.17 11.85 3.26
C TYR A 37 1.64 12.29 1.87
N TYR A 38 2.17 13.51 1.76
CA TYR A 38 2.69 14.03 0.50
C TYR A 38 3.86 13.20 -0.02
N TRP A 39 4.84 12.93 0.84
CA TRP A 39 5.98 12.07 0.49
C TRP A 39 5.52 10.67 0.08
N PHE A 40 4.62 10.06 0.85
CA PHE A 40 4.11 8.72 0.56
C PHE A 40 3.37 8.68 -0.78
N TYR A 41 2.52 9.68 -1.06
CA TYR A 41 1.85 9.83 -2.34
C TYR A 41 2.84 9.92 -3.50
N GLN A 42 3.92 10.69 -3.36
CA GLN A 42 4.96 10.78 -4.40
C GLN A 42 5.62 9.43 -4.69
N LYS A 43 5.71 8.54 -3.70
CA LYS A 43 6.27 7.19 -3.87
C LYS A 43 5.32 6.24 -4.61
N VAL A 44 4.04 6.25 -4.26
CA VAL A 44 3.07 5.23 -4.68
C VAL A 44 2.17 5.62 -5.86
N ARG A 45 2.16 6.90 -6.26
CA ARG A 45 1.37 7.37 -7.41
C ARG A 45 1.74 6.65 -8.71
N ASN A 46 0.89 6.76 -9.72
CA ASN A 46 1.19 6.27 -11.07
C ASN A 46 2.54 6.80 -11.57
N ARG A 47 3.39 5.89 -12.07
CA ARG A 47 4.80 6.13 -12.45
C ARG A 47 5.69 6.64 -11.31
N GLY A 48 5.28 6.44 -10.07
CA GLY A 48 6.08 6.68 -8.88
C GLY A 48 7.14 5.60 -8.68
N PRO A 49 8.15 5.84 -7.82
CA PRO A 49 9.20 4.87 -7.52
C PRO A 49 8.70 3.49 -7.07
N TRP A 50 7.52 3.40 -6.45
CA TRP A 50 6.92 2.15 -5.97
C TRP A 50 5.75 1.65 -6.82
N ASP A 51 5.59 2.18 -8.05
CA ASP A 51 4.65 1.65 -9.03
C ASP A 51 5.24 0.44 -9.77
N TYR A 52 5.33 -0.69 -9.05
CA TYR A 52 5.92 -1.92 -9.56
C TYR A 52 5.17 -2.52 -10.76
N LYS A 53 3.89 -2.20 -10.91
CA LYS A 53 3.06 -2.66 -12.03
C LYS A 53 3.53 -2.10 -13.37
N GLN A 54 4.20 -0.94 -13.38
CA GLN A 54 4.81 -0.37 -14.59
C GLN A 54 6.08 -1.11 -15.01
N GLN A 55 6.76 -1.78 -14.07
CA GLN A 55 7.95 -2.58 -14.37
C GLN A 55 7.55 -3.95 -14.92
N ASP A 56 6.64 -4.64 -14.22
CA ASP A 56 6.01 -5.88 -14.68
C ASP A 56 4.59 -5.97 -14.13
N ARG A 57 3.60 -6.21 -14.99
CA ARG A 57 2.19 -6.37 -14.60
C ARG A 57 1.99 -7.52 -13.61
N LYS A 58 2.87 -8.53 -13.61
CA LYS A 58 2.84 -9.65 -12.64
C LYS A 58 3.12 -9.21 -11.21
N LEU A 59 3.74 -8.04 -11.02
CA LEU A 59 4.06 -7.47 -9.70
C LEU A 59 2.93 -6.64 -9.10
N ALA A 60 1.72 -6.64 -9.68
CA ALA A 60 0.59 -5.90 -9.13
C ALA A 60 0.29 -6.25 -7.66
N ASN A 61 0.28 -7.55 -7.32
CA ASN A 61 0.09 -8.01 -5.93
C ASN A 61 1.20 -7.53 -5.01
N PHE A 62 2.45 -7.50 -5.50
CA PHE A 62 3.58 -6.95 -4.74
C PHE A 62 3.46 -5.43 -4.55
N GLY A 63 2.97 -4.70 -5.55
CA GLY A 63 2.66 -3.27 -5.41
C GLY A 63 1.68 -2.99 -4.27
N ASN A 64 0.57 -3.72 -4.22
CA ASN A 64 -0.44 -3.60 -3.17
C ASN A 64 0.09 -4.04 -1.79
N PHE A 65 0.88 -5.12 -1.76
CA PHE A 65 1.59 -5.55 -0.55
C PHE A 65 2.58 -4.49 -0.05
N ASN A 66 3.40 -3.93 -0.95
CA ASN A 66 4.35 -2.89 -0.63
C ASN A 66 3.64 -1.62 -0.13
N TYR A 67 2.56 -1.22 -0.77
CA TYR A 67 1.73 -0.08 -0.36
C TYR A 67 1.24 -0.23 1.09
N GLY A 68 0.66 -1.40 1.43
CA GLY A 68 0.21 -1.67 2.80
C GLY A 68 1.35 -1.68 3.82
N ALA A 69 2.45 -2.36 3.51
CA ALA A 69 3.59 -2.49 4.40
C ALA A 69 4.29 -1.14 4.67
N THR A 70 4.57 -0.39 3.60
CA THR A 70 5.29 0.89 3.68
C THR A 70 4.40 2.00 4.25
N GLY A 71 3.11 2.03 3.89
CA GLY A 71 2.17 2.98 4.46
C GLY A 71 2.03 2.81 5.98
N PHE A 72 1.91 1.56 6.43
CA PHE A 72 1.87 1.25 7.87
C PHE A 72 3.19 1.62 8.57
N ALA A 73 4.32 1.29 7.95
CA ALA A 73 5.65 1.67 8.46
C ALA A 73 5.89 3.18 8.53
N ALA A 74 5.25 3.96 7.66
CA ALA A 74 5.25 5.43 7.71
C ALA A 74 4.35 6.01 8.82
N GLY A 75 3.57 5.17 9.51
CA GLY A 75 2.64 5.58 10.56
C GLY A 75 1.26 6.01 10.04
N ILE A 76 0.93 5.72 8.78
CA ILE A 76 -0.39 5.98 8.20
C ILE A 76 -1.40 4.97 8.76
N PRO A 77 -2.57 5.40 9.26
CA PRO A 77 -3.60 4.48 9.75
C PRO A 77 -4.05 3.48 8.68
N GLU A 78 -4.27 2.23 9.08
CA GLU A 78 -4.68 1.13 8.18
C GLU A 78 -5.93 1.48 7.36
N LYS A 79 -6.94 2.07 8.00
CA LYS A 79 -8.17 2.52 7.34
C LYS A 79 -7.88 3.52 6.22
N THR A 80 -6.96 4.45 6.44
CA THR A 80 -6.55 5.44 5.43
C THR A 80 -5.89 4.77 4.23
N LEU A 81 -5.11 3.71 4.43
CA LEU A 81 -4.51 2.93 3.34
C LEU A 81 -5.60 2.23 2.51
N TYR A 82 -6.55 1.57 3.17
CA TYR A 82 -7.65 0.89 2.46
C TYR A 82 -8.53 1.86 1.66
N MET A 83 -8.86 3.02 2.24
CA MET A 83 -9.61 4.07 1.54
C MET A 83 -8.80 4.70 0.40
N GLY A 84 -7.49 4.89 0.60
CA GLY A 84 -6.58 5.47 -0.40
C GLY A 84 -6.45 4.60 -1.65
N ALA A 85 -6.35 3.27 -1.48
CA ALA A 85 -6.37 2.31 -2.59
C ALA A 85 -7.69 2.38 -3.37
N GLY A 86 -8.82 2.34 -2.67
CA GLY A 86 -10.15 2.48 -3.26
C GLY A 86 -10.36 3.79 -4.01
N PHE A 87 -9.85 4.90 -3.49
CA PHE A 87 -9.84 6.19 -4.18
C PHE A 87 -9.02 6.13 -5.46
N ALA A 88 -7.81 5.55 -5.42
CA ALA A 88 -6.95 5.40 -6.58
C ALA A 88 -7.61 4.54 -7.68
N GLN A 89 -8.25 3.42 -7.30
CA GLN A 89 -8.94 2.54 -8.25
C GLN A 89 -10.18 3.19 -8.87
N SER A 90 -10.93 3.96 -8.06
CA SER A 90 -12.05 4.78 -8.52
C SER A 90 -11.58 5.84 -9.51
N HIS A 91 -10.49 6.56 -9.19
CA HIS A 91 -9.91 7.57 -10.06
C HIS A 91 -9.39 6.98 -11.39
N ALA A 92 -8.84 5.77 -11.34
CA ALA A 92 -8.43 5.02 -12.53
C ALA A 92 -9.60 4.49 -13.38
N LYS A 93 -10.86 4.67 -12.94
CA LYS A 93 -12.08 4.13 -13.60
C LYS A 93 -12.06 2.62 -13.78
N THR A 94 -11.46 1.91 -12.81
CA THR A 94 -11.37 0.44 -12.81
C THR A 94 -12.07 -0.20 -11.61
N SER A 95 -12.73 0.62 -10.78
CA SER A 95 -13.62 0.14 -9.74
C SER A 95 -14.92 -0.44 -10.33
N ARG A 96 -15.53 -1.38 -9.62
CA ARG A 96 -16.82 -1.98 -9.98
C ARG A 96 -17.89 -1.58 -8.96
N PRO A 97 -19.15 -1.34 -9.36
CA PRO A 97 -20.20 -0.88 -8.44
C PRO A 97 -20.40 -1.75 -7.20
N GLN A 98 -20.25 -3.07 -7.33
CA GLN A 98 -20.39 -4.02 -6.21
C GLN A 98 -19.29 -3.89 -5.13
N TRP A 99 -18.19 -3.19 -5.41
CA TRP A 99 -17.14 -2.93 -4.43
C TRP A 99 -17.42 -1.68 -3.59
N GLY A 100 -18.49 -0.94 -3.90
CA GLY A 100 -18.87 0.28 -3.21
C GLY A 100 -18.01 1.48 -3.62
N ALA A 101 -17.95 2.47 -2.73
CA ALA A 101 -17.18 3.68 -2.94
C ALA A 101 -16.10 3.82 -1.86
N TRP A 102 -15.05 4.61 -2.15
CA TRP A 102 -13.91 4.81 -1.25
C TRP A 102 -14.24 5.40 0.13
N HIS A 103 -15.40 6.03 0.26
CA HIS A 103 -15.94 6.61 1.50
C HIS A 103 -17.07 5.76 2.12
N GLY A 104 -17.38 4.60 1.54
CA GLY A 104 -18.39 3.67 2.02
C GLY A 104 -17.80 2.55 2.88
N GLU A 105 -18.38 1.36 2.79
CA GLU A 105 -17.91 0.16 3.49
C GLU A 105 -16.72 -0.50 2.80
N PHE A 106 -15.94 -1.29 3.56
CA PHE A 106 -14.89 -2.15 2.99
C PHE A 106 -15.49 -3.09 1.93
N PRO A 107 -14.93 -3.21 0.71
CA PRO A 107 -13.55 -2.92 0.30
C PRO A 107 -13.29 -1.49 -0.20
N TYR A 108 -14.12 -0.52 0.15
CA TYR A 108 -13.94 0.90 -0.19
C TYR A 108 -13.81 1.15 -1.70
N GLY A 109 -14.53 0.40 -2.54
CA GLY A 109 -14.45 0.54 -4.00
C GLY A 109 -13.16 0.01 -4.63
N ASP A 110 -12.30 -0.66 -3.88
CA ASP A 110 -11.10 -1.35 -4.36
C ASP A 110 -11.40 -2.82 -4.70
N ASP A 111 -10.58 -3.44 -5.53
CA ASP A 111 -10.66 -4.89 -5.80
C ASP A 111 -10.41 -5.65 -4.48
N PRO A 112 -11.29 -6.58 -4.06
CA PRO A 112 -11.10 -7.36 -2.84
C PRO A 112 -9.74 -8.09 -2.79
N ARG A 113 -9.18 -8.47 -3.94
CA ARG A 113 -7.85 -9.06 -4.04
C ARG A 113 -6.75 -8.05 -3.72
N ASP A 114 -6.89 -6.82 -4.17
CA ASP A 114 -5.93 -5.75 -3.91
C ASP A 114 -5.94 -5.39 -2.43
N GLN A 115 -7.13 -5.24 -1.84
CA GLN A 115 -7.29 -5.06 -0.39
C GLN A 115 -6.70 -6.22 0.43
N PHE A 116 -6.85 -7.46 -0.05
CA PHE A 116 -6.22 -8.61 0.59
C PHE A 116 -4.70 -8.45 0.65
N TRP A 117 -4.04 -8.06 -0.44
CA TRP A 117 -2.59 -7.86 -0.46
C TRP A 117 -2.14 -6.67 0.38
N ILE A 118 -2.89 -5.57 0.39
CA ILE A 118 -2.64 -4.44 1.29
C ILE A 118 -2.67 -4.91 2.75
N LYS A 119 -3.67 -5.71 3.13
CA LYS A 119 -3.75 -6.32 4.47
C LYS A 119 -2.57 -7.23 4.77
N GLN A 120 -2.11 -8.04 3.81
CA GLN A 120 -0.91 -8.86 4.00
C GLN A 120 0.34 -8.00 4.23
N GLY A 121 0.49 -6.90 3.50
CA GLY A 121 1.57 -5.93 3.69
C GLY A 121 1.57 -5.30 5.08
N ILE A 122 0.42 -4.81 5.53
CA ILE A 122 0.24 -4.27 6.88
C ILE A 122 0.62 -5.32 7.94
N ASN A 123 0.12 -6.55 7.80
CA ASN A 123 0.43 -7.64 8.72
C ASN A 123 1.92 -7.98 8.73
N TYR A 124 2.58 -7.91 7.57
CA TYR A 124 4.01 -8.14 7.42
C TYR A 124 4.82 -7.06 8.15
N ALA A 125 4.50 -5.77 7.93
CA ALA A 125 5.15 -4.67 8.64
C ALA A 125 4.99 -4.81 10.17
N ARG A 126 3.78 -5.12 10.64
CA ARG A 126 3.50 -5.35 12.07
C ARG A 126 4.34 -6.49 12.65
N GLN A 127 4.52 -7.59 11.91
CA GLN A 127 5.36 -8.73 12.33
C GLN A 127 6.86 -8.36 12.43
N HIS A 128 7.30 -7.32 11.71
CA HIS A 128 8.69 -6.86 11.68
C HIS A 128 8.94 -5.63 12.58
N GLY A 129 8.01 -5.32 13.49
CA GLY A 129 8.19 -4.28 14.52
C GLY A 129 7.90 -2.85 14.08
N TYR A 130 7.28 -2.65 12.91
CA TYR A 130 6.77 -1.34 12.47
C TYR A 130 5.41 -1.06 13.05
#